data_AF-A0A2J7VHW8-F1
#
_entry.id   AF-A0A2J7VHW8-F1
#
_cell.length_a   1.000
_cell.length_b   1.000
_cell.length_c   1.000
_cell.angle_alpha   90.00
_cell.angle_beta   90.00
_cell.angle_gamma   90.00
#
_symmetry.space_group_name_H-M   'P 1'
#
loop_
_entity.id
_entity.type
_entity.pdbx_description
1 polymer ?
#
loop_
_entity_poly.entity_id
_entity_poly.type
_entity_poly.pdbx_seq_one_letter_code
_entity_poly.pdbx_strand_id
1 'polypeptide(L)'
;MTAAATTKQQPKTTYFYKLFRVKRSDGRVTTVSLNPLLVTQACRAVPGGLPSVNKLVREAAARFETGMYKNCSGYVSKQLTAAVEVALVERRSNRVANDAMNAVAA
;
A
#
# COMPACT_ATOMS: atom_id res chain seq x y z
N MET A 1 -34.83 -36.01 25.01
CA MET A 1 -34.84 -34.53 24.94
C MET A 1 -33.49 -34.08 24.42
N THR A 2 -33.39 -33.78 23.13
CA THR A 2 -32.15 -33.39 22.45
C THR A 2 -31.95 -31.88 22.55
N ALA A 3 -30.89 -31.46 23.24
CA ALA A 3 -30.53 -30.05 23.40
C ALA A 3 -30.14 -29.45 22.04
N ALA A 4 -30.85 -28.41 21.61
CA ALA A 4 -30.52 -27.65 20.42
C ALA A 4 -29.24 -26.83 20.67
N ALA A 5 -28.17 -27.16 19.94
CA ALA A 5 -26.92 -26.41 20.00
C ALA A 5 -27.13 -25.03 19.34
N THR A 6 -27.21 -23.98 20.16
CA THR A 6 -27.29 -22.60 19.70
C THR A 6 -25.97 -22.21 19.02
N THR A 7 -25.93 -22.25 17.70
CA THR A 7 -24.79 -21.80 16.90
C THR A 7 -24.71 -20.28 16.95
N LYS A 8 -23.79 -19.75 17.77
CA LYS A 8 -23.44 -18.32 17.76
C LYS A 8 -22.78 -17.99 16.40
N GLN A 9 -23.54 -17.43 15.47
CA GLN A 9 -22.98 -16.90 14.22
C GLN A 9 -22.07 -15.73 14.56
N GLN A 10 -20.76 -15.90 14.32
CA GLN A 10 -19.82 -14.79 14.45
C GLN A 10 -20.10 -13.76 13.35
N PRO A 11 -20.11 -12.46 13.69
CA PRO A 11 -20.32 -11.40 12.70
C PRO A 11 -19.22 -11.46 11.63
N LYS A 12 -19.63 -11.52 10.36
CA LYS A 12 -18.70 -11.48 9.22
C LYS A 12 -18.14 -10.06 9.09
N THR A 13 -16.83 -9.91 9.26
CA THR A 13 -16.15 -8.64 8.99
C THR A 13 -16.17 -8.34 7.49
N THR A 14 -16.66 -7.16 7.11
CA THR A 14 -16.59 -6.68 5.72
C THR A 14 -15.24 -6.02 5.50
N TYR A 15 -14.50 -6.49 4.51
CA TYR A 15 -13.19 -5.94 4.15
C TYR A 15 -13.28 -5.13 2.86
N PHE A 16 -12.77 -3.90 2.88
CA PHE A 16 -12.68 -3.04 1.71
C PHE A 16 -11.26 -3.02 1.18
N TYR A 17 -11.10 -3.34 -0.12
CA TYR A 17 -9.80 -3.36 -0.79
C TYR A 17 -9.85 -2.59 -2.10
N LYS A 18 -8.74 -1.91 -2.44
CA LYS A 18 -8.50 -1.43 -3.79
C LYS A 18 -7.78 -2.52 -4.58
N LEU A 19 -8.33 -2.86 -5.75
CA LEU A 19 -7.80 -3.92 -6.60
C LEU A 19 -6.97 -3.33 -7.75
N PHE A 20 -5.81 -3.93 -8.01
CA PHE A 20 -4.91 -3.58 -9.10
C PHE A 20 -4.64 -4.83 -9.96
N ARG A 21 -4.94 -4.76 -11.25
CA ARG A 21 -4.52 -5.79 -12.21
C ARG A 21 -3.08 -5.52 -12.63
N VAL A 22 -2.21 -6.47 -12.36
CA VAL A 22 -0.77 -6.40 -12.63
C VAL A 22 -0.30 -7.63 -13.41
N LYS A 23 0.78 -7.47 -14.18
CA LYS A 23 1.48 -8.56 -14.84
C LYS A 23 2.77 -8.84 -14.08
N ARG A 24 3.00 -10.10 -13.70
CA ARG A 24 4.21 -10.55 -13.01
C ARG A 24 5.34 -10.81 -14.01
N SER A 25 6.56 -11.00 -13.49
CA SER A 25 7.74 -11.39 -14.28
C SER A 25 7.56 -12.71 -15.02
N ASP A 26 6.84 -13.67 -14.44
CA ASP A 26 6.47 -14.96 -15.06
C ASP A 26 5.43 -14.83 -16.20
N GLY A 27 5.02 -13.60 -16.55
CA GLY A 27 4.04 -13.31 -17.58
C GLY A 27 2.58 -13.47 -17.13
N ARG A 28 2.32 -13.99 -15.94
CA ARG A 28 0.95 -14.19 -15.44
C ARG A 28 0.31 -12.87 -15.02
N VAL A 29 -0.96 -12.71 -15.33
CA VAL A 29 -1.77 -11.58 -14.85
C VAL A 29 -2.40 -11.98 -13.52
N THR A 30 -2.25 -11.13 -12.51
CA THR A 30 -2.82 -11.33 -11.18
C THR A 30 -3.49 -10.05 -10.68
N THR A 31 -4.30 -10.20 -9.63
CA THR A 31 -4.95 -9.10 -8.93
C THR A 31 -4.30 -8.91 -7.57
N VAL A 32 -3.79 -7.71 -7.33
CA VAL A 32 -3.24 -7.29 -6.03
C VAL A 32 -4.33 -6.53 -5.29
N SER A 33 -4.62 -6.97 -4.08
CA SER A 33 -5.56 -6.32 -3.16
C SER A 33 -4.79 -5.50 -2.13
N LEU A 34 -5.07 -4.19 -2.06
CA LEU A 34 -4.43 -3.26 -1.13
C LEU A 34 -5.43 -2.57 -0.22
N ASN A 35 -4.97 -2.19 0.97
CA ASN A 35 -5.74 -1.36 1.90
C ASN A 35 -6.02 0.02 1.25
N PRO A 36 -7.29 0.44 1.12
CA PRO A 36 -7.63 1.72 0.49
C PRO A 36 -7.07 2.94 1.24
N LEU A 37 -6.88 2.86 2.56
CA LEU A 37 -6.26 3.93 3.35
C LEU A 37 -4.79 4.10 2.98
N LEU A 38 -4.06 2.98 2.85
CA LEU A 38 -2.65 3.00 2.41
C LEU A 38 -2.53 3.58 0.99
N VAL A 39 -3.41 3.19 0.08
CA VAL A 39 -3.42 3.73 -1.29
C VAL A 39 -3.68 5.24 -1.29
N THR A 40 -4.63 5.70 -0.48
CA THR A 40 -4.94 7.13 -0.34
C THR A 40 -3.75 7.90 0.23
N GLN A 41 -3.11 7.37 1.27
CA GLN A 41 -1.92 7.94 1.86
C GLN A 41 -0.77 7.99 0.85
N ALA A 42 -0.56 6.92 0.08
CA ALA A 42 0.46 6.89 -0.97
C ALA A 42 0.20 7.90 -2.08
N CYS A 43 -1.04 8.06 -2.54
CA CYS A 43 -1.39 9.08 -3.53
C CYS A 43 -1.12 10.50 -3.01
N ARG A 44 -1.24 10.72 -1.70
CA ARG A 44 -0.95 12.01 -1.08
C ARG A 44 0.54 12.22 -0.86
N ALA A 45 1.29 11.19 -0.47
CA ALA A 45 2.69 11.28 -0.05
C ALA A 45 3.67 11.20 -1.23
N VAL A 46 3.46 10.27 -2.17
CA VAL A 46 4.38 10.02 -3.28
C VAL A 46 4.19 11.10 -4.37
N PRO A 47 5.27 11.76 -4.83
CA PRO A 47 5.19 12.70 -5.96
C PRO A 47 4.59 12.05 -7.20
N GLY A 48 3.70 12.77 -7.89
CA GLY A 48 2.99 12.26 -9.06
C GLY A 48 1.74 11.43 -8.76
N GLY A 49 1.35 11.27 -7.49
CA GLY A 49 0.03 10.79 -7.08
C GLY A 49 -0.34 9.39 -7.58
N LEU A 50 -1.58 9.20 -8.02
CA LEU A 50 -2.11 7.90 -8.44
C LEU A 50 -1.31 7.23 -9.58
N PRO A 51 -0.88 7.93 -10.64
CA PRO A 51 0.03 7.36 -11.65
C PRO A 51 1.31 6.76 -11.06
N SER A 52 1.98 7.46 -10.14
CA SER A 52 3.18 6.96 -9.48
C SER A 52 2.90 5.75 -8.60
N VAL A 53 1.79 5.78 -7.85
CA VAL A 53 1.34 4.62 -7.05
C VAL A 53 1.05 3.41 -7.94
N ASN A 54 0.38 3.59 -9.07
CA ASN A 54 0.14 2.52 -10.04
C ASN A 54 1.45 1.93 -10.57
N LYS A 55 2.44 2.78 -10.87
CA LYS A 55 3.76 2.34 -11.33
C LYS A 55 4.47 1.52 -10.25
N LEU A 56 4.54 2.04 -9.02
CA LEU A 56 5.15 1.34 -7.88
C LEU A 56 4.52 -0.02 -7.62
N VAL A 57 3.18 -0.10 -7.67
CA VAL A 57 2.44 -1.36 -7.50
C VAL A 57 2.81 -2.37 -8.59
N ARG A 58 2.89 -1.94 -9.85
CA ARG A 58 3.28 -2.82 -10.97
C ARG A 58 4.73 -3.29 -10.86
N GLU A 59 5.64 -2.39 -10.52
CA GLU A 59 7.06 -2.71 -10.35
C GLU A 59 7.30 -3.65 -9.16
N ALA A 60 6.62 -3.43 -8.03
CA ALA A 60 6.69 -4.33 -6.89
C ALA A 60 6.10 -5.70 -7.25
N ALA A 61 4.97 -5.74 -7.95
CA ALA A 61 4.39 -7.02 -8.39
C ALA A 61 5.30 -7.77 -9.39
N ALA A 62 5.99 -7.06 -10.28
CA ALA A 62 6.94 -7.65 -11.20
C ALA A 62 8.18 -8.24 -10.48
N ARG A 63 8.62 -7.59 -9.40
CA ARG A 63 9.71 -8.05 -8.52
C ARG A 63 9.32 -9.16 -7.55
N PHE A 64 8.03 -9.52 -7.47
CA PHE A 64 7.57 -10.55 -6.55
C PHE A 64 7.89 -11.96 -7.08
N GLU A 65 8.81 -12.63 -6.41
CA GLU A 65 9.15 -14.03 -6.64
C GLU A 65 8.44 -14.96 -5.64
N THR A 66 8.08 -16.15 -6.11
CA THR A 66 7.41 -17.16 -5.28
C THR A 66 8.37 -17.60 -4.16
N GLY A 67 7.90 -17.59 -2.91
CA GLY A 67 8.72 -17.95 -1.75
C GLY A 67 9.32 -16.76 -0.98
N MET A 68 9.38 -15.55 -1.57
CA MET A 68 9.87 -14.35 -0.85
C MET A 68 8.90 -13.82 0.21
N TYR A 69 7.60 -14.00 -0.02
CA TYR A 69 6.54 -13.47 0.84
C TYR A 69 5.33 -14.41 0.84
N LYS A 70 4.48 -14.30 1.86
CA LYS A 70 3.24 -15.11 1.96
C LYS A 70 2.37 -15.01 0.70
N ASN A 71 2.28 -13.82 0.10
CA ASN A 71 1.61 -13.58 -1.18
C ASN A 71 2.05 -12.25 -1.80
N CYS A 72 1.69 -12.05 -3.08
CA CYS A 72 2.02 -10.83 -3.83
C CYS A 72 1.40 -9.58 -3.20
N SER A 73 0.16 -9.63 -2.71
CA SER A 73 -0.51 -8.50 -2.04
C SER A 73 0.26 -8.01 -0.81
N GLY A 74 0.73 -8.92 0.04
CA GLY A 74 1.52 -8.60 1.23
C GLY A 74 2.88 -7.99 0.86
N TYR A 75 3.53 -8.53 -0.16
CA TYR A 75 4.80 -7.98 -0.66
C TYR A 75 4.61 -6.56 -1.19
N VAL A 76 3.64 -6.35 -2.09
CA VAL A 76 3.34 -5.03 -2.67
C VAL A 76 2.92 -4.05 -1.57
N SER A 77 2.12 -4.47 -0.60
CA SER A 77 1.75 -3.63 0.54
C SER A 77 2.97 -3.17 1.33
N LYS A 78 3.93 -4.06 1.61
CA LYS A 78 5.18 -3.69 2.30
C LYS A 78 6.00 -2.68 1.49
N GLN A 79 6.16 -2.91 0.18
CA GLN A 79 6.90 -2.00 -0.69
C GLN A 79 6.24 -0.62 -0.77
N LEU A 80 4.91 -0.58 -0.86
CA LEU A 80 4.17 0.68 -0.88
C LEU A 80 4.27 1.43 0.45
N THR A 81 4.19 0.73 1.59
CA THR A 81 4.40 1.34 2.92
C THR A 81 5.79 1.96 3.03
N ALA A 82 6.84 1.25 2.62
CA ALA A 82 8.20 1.79 2.66
C ALA A 82 8.35 3.04 1.77
N ALA A 83 7.76 3.04 0.57
CA ALA A 83 7.77 4.21 -0.32
C ALA A 83 7.02 5.41 0.29
N VAL A 84 5.93 5.17 1.02
CA VAL A 84 5.20 6.21 1.74
C VAL A 84 6.06 6.79 2.87
N GLU A 85 6.71 5.95 3.66
CA GLU A 85 7.57 6.38 4.76
C GLU A 85 8.71 7.26 4.26
N VAL A 86 9.42 6.85 3.20
CA VAL A 86 10.48 7.64 2.57
C VAL A 86 9.94 9.00 2.11
N ALA A 87 8.83 9.01 1.38
CA ALA A 87 8.25 10.26 0.87
C ALA A 87 7.78 11.21 1.99
N LEU A 88 7.32 10.67 3.13
CA LEU A 88 6.93 11.48 4.28
C LEU A 88 8.16 12.08 4.99
N VAL A 89 9.24 11.32 5.12
CA VAL A 89 10.51 11.81 5.68
C VAL A 89 11.08 12.93 4.81
N GLU A 90 11.15 12.73 3.49
CA GLU A 90 11.65 13.75 2.55
C GLU A 90 10.84 15.05 2.62
N ARG A 91 9.51 14.96 2.66
CA ARG A 91 8.65 16.15 2.81
C ARG A 91 8.87 16.89 4.12
N ARG A 92 9.11 16.16 5.20
CA ARG A 92 9.40 16.77 6.50
C ARG A 92 10.73 17.51 6.45
N SER A 93 11.77 16.89 5.89
CA SER A 93 13.08 17.52 5.73
C SER A 93 13.00 18.79 4.86
N ASN A 94 12.27 18.74 3.74
CA ASN A 94 12.11 19.91 2.87
C ASN A 94 11.35 21.05 3.53
N ARG A 95 10.36 20.76 4.38
CA ARG A 95 9.68 21.81 5.17
C ARG A 95 10.62 22.49 6.15
N VAL A 96 11.38 21.70 6.92
CA VAL A 96 12.34 22.25 7.90
C VAL A 96 13.41 23.10 7.20
N ALA A 97 13.91 22.66 6.05
CA ALA A 97 14.88 23.44 5.26
C ALA A 97 14.28 24.76 4.77
N ASN A 98 13.05 24.74 4.23
CA ASN A 98 12.38 25.96 3.76
C ASN A 98 12.08 26.94 4.90
N ASP A 99 11.63 26.45 6.06
CA ASP A 99 11.35 27.28 7.23
C ASP A 99 12.65 27.94 7.75
N ALA A 100 13.76 27.21 7.76
CA ALA A 100 15.08 27.75 8.13
C ALA A 100 15.56 28.83 7.14
N MET A 101 15.39 28.61 5.82
CA MET A 101 15.77 29.61 4.81
C MET A 101 14.92 30.87 4.91
N ASN A 102 13.61 30.74 5.18
CA ASN A 102 12.72 31.88 5.37
C ASN A 102 13.03 32.67 6.65
N ALA A 103 13.45 32.00 7.72
CA ALA A 103 13.83 32.65 8.98
C ALA A 103 15.17 33.43 8.89
N VAL A 104 16.05 33.07 7.96
CA VAL A 104 17.33 33.78 7.72
C VAL A 104 17.16 34.96 6.78
N ALA A 105 16.12 34.95 5.93
CA ALA A 105 15.83 36.01 4.97
C ALA A 105 14.91 37.13 5.52
N ALA A 106 14.37 36.94 6.73
CA ALA A 106 13.53 37.91 7.46
C ALA A 106 14.35 38.66 8.51
#